data_AF-A0A974DET0-F1
#
_entry.id   AF-A0A974DET0-F1
#
_cell.length_a   1.000
_cell.length_b   1.000
_cell.length_c   1.000
_cell.angle_alpha   90.00
_cell.angle_beta   90.00
_cell.angle_gamma   90.00
#
_symmetry.space_group_name_H-M   'P 1'
#
loop_
_entity.id
_entity.type
_entity.pdbx_description
1 polymer ?
#
loop_
_entity_poly.entity_id
_entity_poly.type
_entity_poly.pdbx_seq_one_letter_code
_entity_poly.pdbx_strand_id
1 'polypeptide(L)'
;MILRGFLLGSGRRLLCTISCESAVPPNLILPPGLKDGPCKMLSEKCQSYAKVKTRAEVRGGGKKPRQQKGSGRSRQGSIRSPLWRGGGVAHGPRGPTSYYYMMPMKLRVLGLKIALTTKLAQDDLHIIDSLEISTPDPQYLIDLVNHRQWGDSVLIVDVNENLPENIFNATINLKKINVIPATGLNVFSMLKHDTVVLTVAAVDFLEEKLLWHDSRYTALYPFRLPYSDFP
;
A
#
# COMPACT_ATOMS: atom_id res chain seq x y z
N MET A 1 24.68 -17.65 10.01
CA MET A 1 24.90 -16.23 10.31
C MET A 1 24.58 -15.99 11.78
N ILE A 2 25.63 -15.86 12.58
CA ILE A 2 25.60 -15.90 14.05
C ILE A 2 24.98 -14.59 14.55
N LEU A 3 23.88 -14.69 15.31
CA LEU A 3 23.40 -13.62 16.18
C LEU A 3 24.52 -13.30 17.17
N ARG A 4 25.35 -12.29 16.85
CA ARG A 4 26.11 -11.63 17.90
C ARG A 4 25.08 -10.94 18.78
N GLY A 5 25.13 -11.31 20.05
CA GLY A 5 24.23 -10.83 21.06
C GLY A 5 24.05 -9.32 21.00
N PHE A 6 22.85 -8.93 21.37
CA PHE A 6 22.43 -7.64 21.86
C PHE A 6 23.51 -7.04 22.79
N LEU A 7 24.58 -6.46 22.24
CA LEU A 7 25.69 -5.73 22.87
C LEU A 7 26.78 -5.48 21.80
N LEU A 8 26.52 -4.57 20.85
CA LEU A 8 27.61 -3.93 20.11
C LEU A 8 28.18 -2.81 20.98
N GLY A 9 29.26 -3.14 21.68
CA GLY A 9 30.11 -2.19 22.40
C GLY A 9 30.77 -1.21 21.44
N SER A 10 30.19 -0.02 21.31
CA SER A 10 30.87 1.28 21.20
C SER A 10 29.81 2.36 20.93
N GLY A 11 29.36 3.04 21.98
CA GLY A 11 28.84 4.41 21.88
C GLY A 11 27.64 4.74 20.99
N ARG A 12 26.90 3.76 20.43
CA ARG A 12 25.67 4.00 19.67
C ARG A 12 24.50 3.23 20.30
N ARG A 13 23.84 3.88 21.25
CA ARG A 13 22.46 3.52 21.66
C ARG A 13 21.54 3.86 20.49
N LEU A 14 21.36 2.95 19.56
CA LEU A 14 20.39 3.06 18.47
C LEU A 14 19.78 1.66 18.37
N LEU A 15 18.88 1.29 19.28
CA LEU A 15 17.44 1.20 18.98
C LEU A 15 16.55 1.28 20.24
N CYS A 16 17.10 1.69 21.41
CA CYS A 16 16.27 2.06 22.58
C CYS A 16 15.92 3.55 22.64
N THR A 17 16.47 4.36 21.73
CA THR A 17 16.27 5.81 21.66
C THR A 17 16.08 6.29 20.24
N ILE A 18 15.31 5.56 19.41
CA ILE A 18 14.32 6.30 18.64
C ILE A 18 13.31 6.69 19.71
N SER A 19 13.37 7.94 20.13
CA SER A 19 12.56 8.52 21.17
C SER A 19 11.08 8.16 20.98
N CYS A 20 10.63 7.09 21.63
CA CYS A 20 9.20 6.81 21.83
C CYS A 20 8.50 8.00 22.53
N GLU A 21 9.26 8.94 23.07
CA GLU A 21 8.77 10.11 23.79
C GLU A 21 8.60 11.37 22.93
N SER A 22 9.16 11.45 21.70
CA SER A 22 9.08 12.68 20.88
C SER A 22 8.49 12.55 19.48
N ALA A 23 8.17 11.35 18.99
CA ALA A 23 7.60 11.19 17.64
C ALA A 23 6.12 10.78 17.60
N VAL A 24 5.60 10.14 18.66
CA VAL A 24 4.17 9.80 18.75
C VAL A 24 3.75 9.88 20.22
N PRO A 25 2.92 10.84 20.64
CA PRO A 25 2.42 10.86 22.00
C PRO A 25 1.66 9.55 22.29
N PRO A 26 1.83 8.93 23.47
CA PRO A 26 1.16 7.66 23.84
C PRO A 26 -0.38 7.76 23.81
N ASN A 27 -0.92 8.98 23.71
CA ASN A 27 -2.34 9.30 23.59
C ASN A 27 -2.72 9.84 22.20
N LEU A 28 -2.10 9.38 21.11
CA LEU A 28 -2.59 9.74 19.77
C LEU A 28 -3.87 8.95 19.49
N ILE A 29 -5.02 9.57 19.77
CA ILE A 29 -6.28 9.23 19.12
C ILE A 29 -6.00 9.33 17.62
N LEU A 30 -5.84 8.18 16.95
CA LEU A 30 -5.58 8.14 15.52
C LEU A 30 -6.63 9.03 14.84
N PRO A 31 -6.24 10.04 14.05
CA PRO A 31 -7.23 10.85 13.36
C PRO A 31 -8.12 9.91 12.54
N PRO A 32 -9.45 10.12 12.51
CA PRO A 32 -10.39 9.16 11.96
C PRO A 32 -10.03 8.69 10.54
N GLY A 33 -9.35 9.52 9.75
CA GLY A 33 -8.90 9.20 8.41
C GLY A 33 -7.75 8.19 8.27
N LEU A 34 -7.07 7.79 9.36
CA LEU A 34 -5.97 6.82 9.32
C LEU A 34 -6.47 5.37 9.25
N LYS A 35 -7.62 5.06 9.86
CA LYS A 35 -8.26 3.74 9.74
C LYS A 35 -8.59 3.40 8.29
N ASP A 36 -8.83 4.42 7.47
CA ASP A 36 -9.08 4.26 6.04
C ASP A 36 -7.80 4.09 5.22
N GLY A 37 -6.62 4.46 5.72
CA GLY A 37 -5.36 4.54 4.96
C GLY A 37 -5.06 3.38 4.00
N PRO A 38 -5.15 2.11 4.41
CA PRO A 38 -4.94 0.98 3.50
C PRO A 38 -6.07 0.84 2.47
N CYS A 39 -7.33 1.10 2.84
CA CYS A 39 -8.46 1.15 1.90
C CYS A 39 -8.26 2.26 0.86
N LYS A 40 -7.69 3.39 1.30
CA LYS A 40 -7.40 4.53 0.43
C LYS A 40 -6.36 4.19 -0.62
N MET A 41 -5.22 3.63 -0.21
CA MET A 41 -4.13 3.19 -1.09
C MET A 41 -4.59 2.19 -2.17
N LEU A 42 -5.54 1.31 -1.85
CA LEU A 42 -6.13 0.37 -2.81
C LEU A 42 -7.06 1.08 -3.81
N SER A 43 -7.88 2.02 -3.34
CA SER A 43 -8.85 2.74 -4.18
C SER A 43 -8.20 3.63 -5.25
N GLU A 44 -7.05 4.22 -4.97
CA GLU A 44 -6.34 5.12 -5.90
C GLU A 44 -6.00 4.45 -7.24
N LYS A 45 -5.72 3.15 -7.21
CA LYS A 45 -5.34 2.35 -8.39
C LYS A 45 -6.54 1.74 -9.11
N CYS A 46 -7.74 1.81 -8.54
CA CYS A 46 -8.93 1.18 -9.10
C CYS A 46 -9.51 2.00 -10.25
N GLN A 47 -9.67 1.34 -11.40
CA GLN A 47 -10.43 1.85 -12.55
C GLN A 47 -11.58 0.89 -12.84
N SER A 48 -12.80 1.42 -12.90
CA SER A 48 -13.98 0.64 -13.29
C SER A 48 -14.32 0.88 -14.75
N TYR A 49 -14.26 -0.20 -15.53
CA TYR A 49 -14.62 -0.24 -16.95
C TYR A 49 -16.09 -0.61 -17.18
N ALA A 50 -16.87 -0.84 -16.11
CA ALA A 50 -18.27 -1.16 -16.24
C ALA A 50 -19.02 -0.01 -16.93
N LYS A 51 -19.71 -0.31 -18.02
CA LYS A 51 -20.49 0.66 -18.78
C LYS A 51 -21.79 0.03 -19.25
N VAL A 52 -22.91 0.67 -18.93
CA VAL A 52 -24.21 0.27 -19.43
C VAL A 52 -24.76 1.30 -20.40
N LYS A 53 -25.47 0.82 -21.42
CA LYS A 53 -26.12 1.66 -22.42
C LYS A 53 -27.34 2.36 -21.83
N THR A 54 -27.35 3.69 -21.92
CA THR A 54 -28.56 4.47 -21.60
C THR A 54 -29.61 4.30 -22.69
N ARG A 55 -30.86 4.71 -22.43
CA ARG A 55 -31.94 4.70 -23.44
C ARG A 55 -31.59 5.43 -24.75
N ALA A 56 -30.65 6.38 -24.70
CA ALA A 56 -30.17 7.13 -25.86
C ALA A 56 -29.17 6.31 -26.70
N GLU A 57 -28.35 5.49 -26.05
CA GLU A 57 -27.28 4.69 -26.67
C GLU A 57 -27.78 3.33 -27.19
N VAL A 58 -28.91 2.83 -26.68
CA VAL A 58 -29.56 1.62 -27.20
C VAL A 58 -30.07 1.86 -28.64
N ARG A 59 -29.84 0.90 -29.55
CA ARG A 59 -30.23 1.00 -30.97
C ARG A 59 -31.75 1.03 -31.14
N GLY A 60 -32.26 1.83 -32.09
CA GLY A 60 -33.68 1.84 -32.49
C GLY A 60 -34.51 2.96 -31.86
N GLY A 61 -35.82 2.74 -31.64
CA GLY A 61 -36.71 3.59 -30.82
C GLY A 61 -36.82 5.09 -31.15
N GLY A 62 -36.76 5.44 -32.44
CA GLY A 62 -37.02 6.81 -32.94
C GLY A 62 -38.50 7.11 -33.21
N LYS A 63 -39.33 6.08 -33.46
CA LYS A 63 -40.79 6.23 -33.67
C LYS A 63 -41.54 5.99 -32.36
N LYS A 64 -42.57 6.80 -32.10
CA LYS A 64 -43.49 6.58 -30.97
C LYS A 64 -44.24 5.25 -31.19
N PRO A 65 -44.29 4.34 -30.20
CA PRO A 65 -44.88 3.01 -30.39
C PRO A 65 -46.37 3.05 -30.77
N ARG A 66 -47.11 4.04 -30.26
CA ARG A 66 -48.54 4.24 -30.54
C ARG A 66 -49.00 5.65 -30.20
N GLN A 67 -50.20 6.00 -30.65
CA GLN A 67 -50.83 7.30 -30.40
C GLN A 67 -51.07 7.54 -28.90
N GLN A 68 -51.11 8.82 -28.52
CA GLN A 68 -51.22 9.24 -27.11
C GLN A 68 -52.56 8.87 -26.46
N LYS A 69 -53.63 8.83 -27.25
CA LYS A 69 -55.00 8.51 -26.86
C LYS A 69 -55.59 7.49 -27.86
N GLY A 70 -56.74 6.90 -27.53
CA GLY A 70 -57.46 5.96 -28.42
C GLY A 70 -57.01 4.49 -28.37
N SER A 71 -55.83 4.18 -27.81
CA SER A 71 -55.29 2.81 -27.80
C SER A 71 -55.64 1.95 -26.57
N GLY A 72 -56.28 2.51 -25.53
CA GLY A 72 -56.64 1.79 -24.29
C GLY A 72 -55.48 1.29 -23.43
N ARG A 73 -54.21 1.51 -23.82
CA ARG A 73 -53.00 1.03 -23.14
C ARG A 73 -52.19 2.18 -22.52
N SER A 74 -51.23 1.88 -21.62
CA SER A 74 -50.40 2.88 -20.88
C SER A 74 -49.68 3.91 -21.80
N ARG A 75 -49.44 5.17 -21.43
CA ARG A 75 -48.75 6.08 -22.38
C ARG A 75 -47.26 5.73 -22.52
N GLN A 76 -46.74 5.65 -23.75
CA GLN A 76 -45.35 5.26 -24.01
C GLN A 76 -44.71 6.19 -25.06
N GLY A 77 -43.51 6.68 -24.76
CA GLY A 77 -42.76 7.60 -25.63
C GLY A 77 -41.79 6.90 -26.58
N SER A 78 -41.13 5.83 -26.13
CA SER A 78 -40.16 5.06 -26.90
C SER A 78 -40.09 3.62 -26.39
N ILE A 79 -39.79 2.67 -27.28
CA ILE A 79 -39.53 1.27 -26.91
C ILE A 79 -38.21 1.08 -26.15
N ARG A 80 -37.31 2.08 -26.17
CA ARG A 80 -36.00 2.03 -25.48
C ARG A 80 -36.04 2.49 -24.02
N SER A 81 -37.23 2.82 -23.52
CA SER A 81 -37.39 3.27 -22.13
C SER A 81 -36.97 2.15 -21.15
N PRO A 82 -36.40 2.48 -19.98
CA PRO A 82 -36.03 1.48 -18.96
C PRO A 82 -37.19 0.59 -18.50
N LEU A 83 -38.44 1.06 -18.68
CA LEU A 83 -39.67 0.32 -18.39
C LEU A 83 -39.92 -0.85 -19.37
N TRP A 84 -39.30 -0.84 -20.55
CA TRP A 84 -39.46 -1.86 -21.57
C TRP A 84 -38.37 -2.92 -21.46
N ARG A 85 -38.72 -4.19 -21.74
CA ARG A 85 -37.75 -5.27 -21.87
C ARG A 85 -36.77 -4.97 -23.01
N GLY A 86 -35.47 -5.03 -22.73
CA GLY A 86 -34.41 -4.66 -23.69
C GLY A 86 -34.23 -3.15 -23.87
N GLY A 87 -34.88 -2.32 -23.05
CA GLY A 87 -34.64 -0.89 -22.97
C GLY A 87 -33.28 -0.56 -22.32
N GLY A 88 -32.91 0.72 -22.34
CA GLY A 88 -31.68 1.17 -21.67
C GLY A 88 -31.82 1.20 -20.15
N VAL A 89 -30.70 1.15 -19.44
CA VAL A 89 -30.69 1.25 -17.96
C VAL A 89 -30.74 2.72 -17.54
N ALA A 90 -31.56 3.02 -16.52
CA ALA A 90 -31.74 4.38 -16.00
C ALA A 90 -30.53 4.84 -15.17
N HIS A 91 -30.23 4.09 -14.10
CA HIS A 91 -29.07 4.30 -13.24
C HIS A 91 -28.22 3.04 -13.28
N GLY A 92 -27.07 3.13 -13.94
CA GLY A 92 -26.09 2.06 -14.04
C GLY A 92 -24.71 2.67 -14.18
N PRO A 93 -23.65 1.86 -14.12
CA PRO A 93 -22.29 2.37 -14.20
C PRO A 93 -22.06 3.05 -15.56
N ARG A 94 -21.48 4.26 -15.50
CA ARG A 94 -21.16 5.10 -16.65
C ARG A 94 -19.65 5.16 -16.80
N GLY A 95 -19.08 4.15 -17.46
CA GLY A 95 -17.62 4.00 -17.54
C GLY A 95 -16.93 4.91 -18.58
N PRO A 96 -15.60 5.02 -18.52
CA PRO A 96 -14.73 4.58 -17.42
C PRO A 96 -14.76 5.57 -16.24
N THR A 97 -14.76 5.03 -15.01
CA THR A 97 -14.69 5.84 -13.77
C THR A 97 -13.40 5.54 -13.03
N SER A 98 -12.71 6.60 -12.60
CA SER A 98 -11.51 6.52 -11.78
C SER A 98 -11.84 6.92 -10.34
N TYR A 99 -11.25 6.20 -9.38
CA TYR A 99 -11.36 6.48 -7.93
C TYR A 99 -10.08 7.14 -7.40
N TYR A 100 -9.37 7.87 -8.25
CA TYR A 100 -8.08 8.46 -7.93
C TYR A 100 -8.24 9.70 -7.04
N TYR A 101 -7.47 9.74 -5.96
CA TYR A 101 -7.23 10.95 -5.17
C TYR A 101 -5.84 10.83 -4.52
N MET A 102 -5.24 11.96 -4.17
CA MET A 102 -3.92 11.97 -3.54
C MET A 102 -4.02 12.30 -2.06
N MET A 103 -3.50 11.41 -1.22
CA MET A 103 -3.34 11.73 0.20
C MET A 103 -2.20 12.73 0.44
N PRO A 104 -2.35 13.67 1.39
CA PRO A 104 -1.27 14.55 1.82
C PRO A 104 0.00 13.77 2.18
N MET A 105 1.16 14.27 1.74
CA MET A 105 2.43 13.56 1.92
C MET A 105 2.75 13.28 3.40
N LYS A 106 2.47 14.25 4.29
CA LYS A 106 2.68 14.08 5.75
C LYS A 106 1.84 12.95 6.34
N LEU A 107 0.60 12.74 5.85
CA LEU A 107 -0.25 11.65 6.32
C LEU A 107 0.25 10.27 5.85
N ARG A 108 0.78 10.17 4.63
CA ARG A 108 1.39 8.93 4.14
C ARG A 108 2.62 8.54 4.97
N VAL A 109 3.47 9.52 5.27
CA VAL A 109 4.66 9.36 6.12
C VAL A 109 4.28 8.94 7.54
N LEU A 110 3.28 9.60 8.12
CA LEU A 110 2.77 9.23 9.44
C LEU A 110 2.23 7.79 9.46
N GLY A 111 1.53 7.37 8.40
CA GLY A 111 1.05 5.99 8.27
C GLY A 111 2.19 4.96 8.29
N LEU A 112 3.32 5.25 7.64
CA LEU A 112 4.51 4.39 7.70
C LEU A 112 5.12 4.35 9.11
N LYS A 113 5.27 5.50 9.77
CA LYS A 113 5.78 5.57 11.16
C LYS A 113 4.92 4.72 12.10
N ILE A 114 3.60 4.85 11.99
CA ILE A 114 2.65 4.09 12.80
C ILE A 114 2.76 2.59 12.51
N ALA A 115 2.81 2.19 11.23
CA ALA A 115 2.95 0.78 10.87
C ALA A 115 4.24 0.14 11.42
N LEU A 116 5.36 0.86 11.39
CA LEU A 116 6.62 0.40 11.97
C LEU A 116 6.53 0.31 13.50
N THR A 117 5.96 1.31 14.14
CA THR A 117 5.76 1.36 15.60
C THR A 117 4.86 0.23 16.07
N THR A 118 3.78 -0.08 15.33
CA THR A 118 2.87 -1.17 15.67
C THR A 118 3.54 -2.52 15.54
N LYS A 119 4.33 -2.74 14.48
CA LYS A 119 5.07 -4.00 14.30
C LYS A 119 6.13 -4.19 15.38
N LEU A 120 6.80 -3.12 15.79
CA LEU A 120 7.74 -3.16 16.91
C LEU A 120 7.03 -3.47 18.24
N ALA A 121 5.90 -2.82 18.52
CA ALA A 121 5.14 -3.02 19.75
C ALA A 121 4.51 -4.43 19.86
N GLN A 122 4.34 -5.12 18.73
CA GLN A 122 3.84 -6.50 18.64
C GLN A 122 4.97 -7.55 18.62
N ASP A 123 6.24 -7.12 18.74
CA ASP A 123 7.44 -7.98 18.60
C ASP A 123 7.58 -8.66 17.22
N ASP A 124 6.85 -8.16 16.20
CA ASP A 124 6.84 -8.68 14.82
C ASP A 124 7.90 -8.05 13.91
N LEU A 125 8.67 -7.09 14.44
CA LEU A 125 9.74 -6.39 13.73
C LEU A 125 11.10 -6.95 14.13
N HIS A 126 11.88 -7.40 13.15
CA HIS A 126 13.22 -7.93 13.37
C HIS A 126 14.26 -7.19 12.53
N ILE A 127 15.43 -6.99 13.11
CA ILE A 127 16.55 -6.27 12.47
C ILE A 127 17.70 -7.25 12.28
N ILE A 128 18.29 -7.24 11.09
CA ILE A 128 19.39 -8.12 10.70
C ILE A 128 20.53 -7.27 10.13
N ASP A 129 21.77 -7.69 10.39
CA ASP A 129 22.95 -7.00 9.87
C ASP A 129 23.09 -7.13 8.35
N SER A 130 22.97 -8.35 7.81
CA SER A 130 23.10 -8.64 6.39
C SER A 130 22.06 -9.67 5.90
N LEU A 131 21.85 -9.73 4.58
CA LEU A 131 20.89 -10.64 3.93
C LEU A 131 21.60 -11.79 3.19
N GLU A 132 22.81 -12.13 3.62
CA GLU A 132 23.61 -13.17 2.95
C GLU A 132 23.19 -14.56 3.42
N ILE A 133 22.80 -15.40 2.46
CA ILE A 133 22.48 -16.81 2.68
C ILE A 133 23.55 -17.67 1.99
N SER A 134 23.99 -18.74 2.67
CA SER A 134 25.00 -19.68 2.16
C SER A 134 24.49 -20.54 1.00
N THR A 135 23.18 -20.82 0.95
CA THR A 135 22.54 -21.72 -0.01
C THR A 135 21.38 -21.00 -0.72
N PRO A 136 21.16 -21.22 -2.03
CA PRO A 136 20.04 -20.65 -2.76
C PRO A 136 18.71 -21.41 -2.53
N ASP A 137 18.70 -22.41 -1.65
CA ASP A 137 17.56 -23.31 -1.46
C ASP A 137 16.40 -22.63 -0.71
N PRO A 138 15.16 -22.65 -1.25
CA PRO A 138 14.01 -22.04 -0.61
C PRO A 138 13.59 -22.75 0.69
N GLN A 139 13.85 -24.06 0.78
CA GLN A 139 13.56 -24.85 1.98
C GLN A 139 14.38 -24.39 3.18
N TYR A 140 15.66 -24.07 2.97
CA TYR A 140 16.53 -23.53 4.03
C TYR A 140 15.93 -22.25 4.64
N LEU A 141 15.37 -21.39 3.80
CA LEU A 141 14.77 -20.14 4.23
C LEU A 141 13.47 -20.37 5.02
N ILE A 142 12.63 -21.31 4.58
CA ILE A 142 11.42 -21.72 5.30
C ILE A 142 11.78 -22.31 6.67
N ASP A 143 12.77 -23.19 6.72
CA ASP A 143 13.21 -23.82 7.97
C ASP A 143 13.78 -22.78 8.94
N LEU A 144 14.52 -21.78 8.44
CA LEU A 144 15.02 -20.66 9.23
C LEU A 144 13.87 -19.83 9.82
N VAL A 145 12.85 -19.51 9.02
CA VAL A 145 11.65 -18.78 9.47
C VAL A 145 10.91 -19.55 10.55
N ASN A 146 10.72 -20.86 10.36
CA ASN A 146 10.06 -21.74 11.32
C ASN A 146 10.85 -21.85 12.63
N HIS A 147 12.17 -22.02 12.54
CA HIS A 147 13.04 -22.11 13.71
C HIS A 147 13.06 -20.81 14.52
N ARG A 148 12.96 -19.65 13.86
CA ARG A 148 12.91 -18.33 14.50
C ARG A 148 11.51 -17.88 14.92
N GLN A 149 10.49 -18.67 14.58
CA GLN A 149 9.09 -18.39 14.89
C GLN A 149 8.59 -17.05 14.32
N TRP A 150 9.05 -16.67 13.12
CA TRP A 150 8.67 -15.41 12.46
C TRP A 150 7.27 -15.45 11.81
N GLY A 151 6.39 -16.33 12.26
CA GLY A 151 5.04 -16.47 11.70
C GLY A 151 5.00 -17.07 10.30
N ASP A 152 3.83 -16.96 9.68
CA ASP A 152 3.51 -17.61 8.41
C ASP A 152 3.97 -16.81 7.19
N SER A 153 4.00 -15.48 7.32
CA SER A 153 4.33 -14.57 6.23
C SER A 153 5.37 -13.54 6.65
N VAL A 154 6.43 -13.40 5.84
CA VAL A 154 7.60 -12.58 6.16
C VAL A 154 7.86 -11.59 5.03
N LEU A 155 8.03 -10.33 5.38
CA LEU A 155 8.47 -9.27 4.47
C LEU A 155 9.91 -8.88 4.80
N ILE A 156 10.83 -9.09 3.87
CA ILE A 156 12.24 -8.70 3.99
C ILE A 156 12.44 -7.39 3.23
N VAL A 157 13.13 -6.43 3.86
CA VAL A 157 13.42 -5.12 3.28
C VAL A 157 14.91 -4.85 3.30
N ASP A 158 15.46 -4.47 2.14
CA ASP A 158 16.86 -4.08 1.99
C ASP A 158 17.01 -2.76 1.22
N VAL A 159 18.12 -2.06 1.38
CA VAL A 159 18.38 -0.78 0.68
C VAL A 159 18.81 -1.00 -0.76
N ASN A 160 19.59 -2.05 -1.00
CA ASN A 160 20.23 -2.27 -2.28
C ASN A 160 19.23 -2.77 -3.31
N GLU A 161 19.26 -2.18 -4.51
CA GLU A 161 18.53 -2.72 -5.66
C GLU A 161 19.14 -4.06 -6.12
N ASN A 162 20.44 -4.22 -5.94
CA ASN A 162 21.16 -5.47 -6.19
C ASN A 162 21.13 -6.37 -4.95
N LEU A 163 20.12 -7.23 -4.89
CA LEU A 163 20.05 -8.28 -3.88
C LEU A 163 21.12 -9.35 -4.17
N PRO A 164 21.65 -10.03 -3.13
CA PRO A 164 22.52 -11.17 -3.35
C PRO A 164 21.80 -12.28 -4.13
N GLU A 165 22.48 -12.93 -5.08
CA GLU A 165 21.86 -13.91 -5.98
C GLU A 165 21.16 -15.06 -5.21
N ASN A 166 21.74 -15.47 -4.08
CA ASN A 166 21.22 -16.56 -3.27
C ASN A 166 19.85 -16.23 -2.66
N ILE A 167 19.67 -15.04 -2.06
CA ILE A 167 18.37 -14.65 -1.47
C ILE A 167 17.33 -14.46 -2.58
N PHE A 168 17.74 -13.89 -3.70
CA PHE A 168 16.85 -13.65 -4.83
C PHE A 168 16.30 -14.98 -5.36
N ASN A 169 17.18 -15.94 -5.67
CA ASN A 169 16.78 -17.27 -6.14
C ASN A 169 15.93 -18.04 -5.11
N ALA A 170 16.25 -17.92 -3.82
CA ALA A 170 15.47 -18.55 -2.76
C ALA A 170 14.05 -17.98 -2.61
N THR A 171 13.85 -16.69 -2.92
CA THR A 171 12.58 -15.99 -2.64
C THR A 171 11.64 -15.90 -3.82
N ILE A 172 12.13 -15.90 -5.07
CA ILE A 172 11.28 -15.82 -6.29
C ILE A 172 10.14 -16.86 -6.30
N ASN A 173 10.41 -18.08 -5.84
CA ASN A 173 9.45 -19.17 -5.87
C ASN A 173 8.51 -19.20 -4.65
N LEU A 174 8.78 -18.38 -3.62
CA LEU A 174 8.03 -18.37 -2.37
C LEU A 174 6.90 -17.34 -2.43
N LYS A 175 5.69 -17.77 -2.06
CA LYS A 175 4.51 -16.88 -2.00
C LYS A 175 4.38 -16.12 -0.67
N LYS A 176 4.86 -16.75 0.40
CA LYS A 176 4.73 -16.29 1.79
C LYS A 176 5.84 -15.31 2.19
N ILE A 177 6.99 -15.39 1.51
CA ILE A 177 8.20 -14.63 1.84
C ILE A 177 8.50 -13.73 0.65
N ASN A 178 8.45 -12.43 0.88
CA ASN A 178 8.67 -11.43 -0.16
C ASN A 178 9.86 -10.54 0.21
N VAL A 179 10.69 -10.20 -0.77
CA VAL A 179 11.75 -9.21 -0.61
C VAL A 179 11.40 -7.97 -1.41
N ILE A 180 11.51 -6.80 -0.78
CA ILE A 180 11.20 -5.50 -1.40
C ILE A 180 12.34 -4.52 -1.05
N PRO A 181 12.76 -3.64 -1.98
CA PRO A 181 13.69 -2.57 -1.62
C PRO A 181 13.05 -1.56 -0.66
N ALA A 182 13.85 -0.87 0.15
CA ALA A 182 13.40 0.13 1.12
C ALA A 182 12.62 1.27 0.45
N THR A 183 12.93 1.59 -0.80
CA THR A 183 12.19 2.56 -1.64
C THR A 183 10.76 2.12 -1.97
N GLY A 184 10.50 0.81 -2.01
CA GLY A 184 9.19 0.21 -2.30
C GLY A 184 8.35 -0.11 -1.06
N LEU A 185 8.83 0.26 0.14
CA LEU A 185 8.14 -0.02 1.39
C LEU A 185 6.79 0.69 1.43
N ASN A 186 5.75 -0.04 1.80
CA ASN A 186 4.40 0.48 1.85
C ASN A 186 3.60 -0.13 3.01
N VAL A 187 2.63 0.63 3.51
CA VAL A 187 1.80 0.23 4.67
C VAL A 187 0.99 -1.03 4.36
N PHE A 188 0.50 -1.18 3.13
CA PHE A 188 -0.31 -2.34 2.73
C PHE A 188 0.48 -3.66 2.82
N SER A 189 1.70 -3.70 2.31
CA SER A 189 2.60 -4.84 2.38
C SER A 189 2.97 -5.15 3.82
N MET A 190 3.24 -4.13 4.64
CA MET A 190 3.55 -4.34 6.06
C MET A 190 2.40 -4.96 6.84
N LEU A 191 1.16 -4.55 6.55
CA LEU A 191 -0.04 -5.12 7.20
C LEU A 191 -0.42 -6.49 6.65
N LYS A 192 -0.08 -6.78 5.39
CA LYS A 192 -0.35 -8.06 4.75
C LYS A 192 0.54 -9.19 5.31
N HIS A 193 1.74 -8.87 5.77
CA HIS A 193 2.68 -9.84 6.32
C HIS A 193 2.67 -9.78 7.85
N ASP A 194 2.89 -10.94 8.47
CA ASP A 194 2.91 -11.06 9.92
C ASP A 194 4.19 -10.45 10.48
N THR A 195 5.34 -10.77 9.90
CA THR A 195 6.63 -10.24 10.35
C THR A 195 7.29 -9.37 9.29
N VAL A 196 7.98 -8.34 9.75
CA VAL A 196 8.79 -7.44 8.92
C VAL A 196 10.24 -7.54 9.37
N VAL A 197 11.13 -7.76 8.42
CA VAL A 197 12.56 -7.93 8.62
C VAL A 197 13.29 -6.82 7.89
N LEU A 198 14.03 -5.99 8.61
CA LEU A 198 14.80 -4.87 8.06
C LEU A 198 16.31 -5.12 8.18
N THR A 199 17.07 -4.75 7.16
CA THR A 199 18.53 -4.63 7.31
C THR A 199 18.90 -3.37 8.10
N VAL A 200 20.05 -3.36 8.77
CA VAL A 200 20.55 -2.17 9.48
C VAL A 200 20.63 -0.96 8.54
N ALA A 201 21.13 -1.17 7.32
CA ALA A 201 21.15 -0.13 6.30
C ALA A 201 19.74 0.39 5.95
N ALA A 202 18.74 -0.49 5.91
CA ALA A 202 17.36 -0.09 5.61
C ALA A 202 16.76 0.76 6.74
N VAL A 203 17.12 0.48 7.99
CA VAL A 203 16.72 1.29 9.13
C VAL A 203 17.30 2.71 9.00
N ASP A 204 18.61 2.83 8.78
CA ASP A 204 19.29 4.14 8.64
C ASP A 204 18.65 4.97 7.51
N PHE A 205 18.39 4.34 6.36
CA PHE A 205 17.74 4.99 5.22
C PHE A 205 16.31 5.45 5.55
N LEU A 206 15.51 4.60 6.20
CA LEU A 206 14.13 4.94 6.55
C LEU A 206 14.07 6.06 7.60
N GLU A 207 14.93 6.02 8.61
CA GLU A 207 15.01 7.06 9.64
C GLU A 207 15.31 8.43 9.02
N GLU A 208 16.34 8.53 8.17
CA GLU A 208 16.72 9.77 7.51
C GLU A 208 15.53 10.37 6.71
N LYS A 209 14.87 9.56 5.89
CA LYS A 209 13.76 10.02 5.03
C LYS A 209 12.50 10.37 5.82
N LEU A 210 12.17 9.60 6.86
CA LEU A 210 10.96 9.83 7.66
C LEU A 210 11.12 11.04 8.60
N LEU A 211 12.32 11.29 9.14
CA LEU A 211 12.61 12.43 10.00
C LEU A 211 12.69 13.75 9.21
N TRP A 212 13.21 13.71 7.98
CA TRP A 212 13.25 14.90 7.11
C TRP A 212 11.86 15.56 6.93
N HIS A 213 10.79 14.78 6.95
CA HIS A 213 9.43 15.31 6.79
C HIS A 213 8.89 16.10 8.01
N ASP A 214 9.49 15.94 9.18
CA ASP A 214 9.07 16.64 10.40
C ASP A 214 9.63 18.07 10.45
N SER A 215 10.86 18.26 9.96
CA SER A 215 11.58 19.55 9.99
C SER A 215 11.44 20.38 8.70
N ARG A 216 10.94 19.81 7.60
CA ARG A 216 10.87 20.51 6.31
C ARG A 216 9.84 21.64 6.26
N TYR A 217 10.16 22.63 5.43
CA TYR A 217 9.21 23.66 4.99
C TYR A 217 8.16 23.12 4.00
N THR A 218 7.11 23.91 3.79
CA THR A 218 6.13 23.69 2.72
C THR A 218 6.81 23.82 1.36
N ALA A 219 6.44 22.95 0.42
CA ALA A 219 7.03 22.96 -0.92
C ALA A 219 6.63 24.25 -1.65
N LEU A 220 7.61 24.98 -2.19
CA LEU A 220 7.36 26.11 -3.09
C LEU A 220 7.09 25.62 -4.52
N TYR A 221 7.83 24.61 -4.95
CA TYR A 221 7.72 23.93 -6.24
C TYR A 221 7.98 22.42 -6.08
N PRO A 222 7.74 21.58 -7.09
CA PRO A 222 7.94 20.13 -6.97
C PRO A 222 9.37 19.76 -6.53
N PHE A 223 9.52 18.83 -5.58
CA PHE A 223 10.81 18.37 -5.04
C PHE A 223 11.76 17.71 -6.04
N ARG A 224 11.32 17.50 -7.29
CA ARG A 224 12.20 17.04 -8.38
C ARG A 224 13.13 18.15 -8.90
N LEU A 225 12.77 19.41 -8.68
CA LEU A 225 13.59 20.56 -9.08
C LEU A 225 14.68 20.83 -8.04
N PRO A 226 15.80 21.47 -8.41
CA PRO A 226 16.91 21.71 -7.51
C PRO A 226 16.51 22.58 -6.32
N TYR A 227 16.93 22.18 -5.13
CA TYR A 227 16.86 22.93 -3.88
C TYR A 227 18.29 23.05 -3.32
N SER A 228 18.55 24.01 -2.44
CA SER A 228 19.91 24.18 -1.86
C SER A 228 20.28 23.02 -0.92
N ASP A 229 19.32 22.59 -0.10
CA ASP A 229 19.55 21.71 1.05
C ASP A 229 18.86 20.34 0.88
N PHE A 230 18.37 20.04 -0.32
CA PHE A 230 17.74 18.75 -0.66
C PHE A 230 18.40 18.19 -1.91
N PRO A 231 18.88 16.93 -1.86
CA PRO A 231 19.58 16.29 -2.97
C PRO A 231 18.69 16.07 -4.19
#